data_AF-A0A7C6X2F5-F1
#
_entry.id   AF-A0A7C6X2F5-F1
#
_cell.length_a   1.000
_cell.length_b   1.000
_cell.length_c   1.000
_cell.angle_alpha   90.00
_cell.angle_beta   90.00
_cell.angle_gamma   90.00
#
_symmetry.space_group_name_H-M   'P 1'
#
loop_
_entity.id
_entity.type
_entity.pdbx_description
1 polymer ?
#
loop_
_entity_poly.entity_id
_entity_poly.type
_entity_poly.pdbx_seq_one_letter_code
_entity_poly.pdbx_strand_id
1 'polypeptide(L)'
;MSIQRQGREEPPGSLTVNWNIVVSTFVAVFFAELGDKTQLSTMMLASSKKAPASVFVGSAVALVLSSLIGVLVGDTLYRVVPAHIIRIAAGAGFLVIGALILFGKI
;
A
#
# COMPACT_ATOMS: atom_id res chain seq x y z
N MET A 1 11.38 -8.57 42.74
CA MET A 1 12.07 -8.63 41.44
C MET A 1 11.24 -9.52 40.52
N SER A 2 10.29 -8.92 39.80
CA SER A 2 9.21 -9.60 39.06
C SER A 2 9.18 -9.13 37.61
N ILE A 3 10.26 -9.40 36.88
CA ILE A 3 10.34 -9.19 35.43
C ILE A 3 10.36 -10.57 34.79
N GLN A 4 9.20 -11.17 34.58
CA GLN A 4 9.00 -12.25 33.62
C GLN A 4 7.52 -12.29 33.24
N ARG A 5 7.24 -12.45 31.93
CA ARG A 5 5.94 -12.70 31.26
C ARG A 5 5.21 -11.56 30.54
N GLN A 6 5.91 -10.57 29.99
CA GLN A 6 5.39 -9.77 28.86
C GLN A 6 6.01 -10.29 27.57
N GLY A 7 5.46 -11.40 27.07
CA GLY A 7 5.92 -12.08 25.87
C GLY A 7 5.06 -13.31 25.65
N ARG A 8 3.72 -13.12 25.64
CA ARG A 8 2.87 -14.10 24.99
C ARG A 8 3.26 -14.04 23.53
N GLU A 9 4.07 -15.00 23.10
CA GLU A 9 4.17 -15.35 21.69
C GLU A 9 2.75 -15.71 21.28
N GLU A 10 2.09 -14.80 20.56
CA GLU A 10 0.84 -15.09 19.88
C GLU A 10 1.11 -16.34 19.03
N PRO A 11 0.37 -17.45 19.24
CA PRO A 11 0.56 -18.65 18.43
C PRO A 11 0.47 -18.26 16.95
N PRO A 12 1.18 -18.94 16.02
CA PRO A 12 1.06 -18.65 14.60
C PRO A 12 -0.42 -18.64 14.26
N GLY A 13 -0.92 -17.44 13.94
CA GLY A 13 -2.34 -17.19 13.75
C GLY A 13 -2.85 -18.26 12.81
N SER A 14 -3.92 -18.94 13.21
CA SER A 14 -4.63 -19.85 12.32
C SER A 14 -4.70 -19.21 10.94
N LEU A 15 -4.48 -20.00 9.87
CA LEU A 15 -4.64 -19.57 8.47
C LEU A 15 -6.11 -19.19 8.14
N THR A 16 -6.86 -18.75 9.13
CA THR A 16 -8.18 -18.16 9.07
C THR A 16 -8.01 -16.69 8.73
N VAL A 17 -8.62 -16.29 7.63
CA VAL A 17 -8.68 -14.89 7.23
C VAL A 17 -9.35 -14.08 8.34
N ASN A 18 -8.61 -13.17 8.96
CA ASN A 18 -9.15 -12.24 9.93
C ASN A 18 -9.95 -11.15 9.20
N TRP A 19 -11.27 -11.34 9.12
CA TRP A 19 -12.16 -10.44 8.37
C TRP A 19 -12.10 -8.99 8.85
N ASN A 20 -11.85 -8.77 10.15
CA ASN A 20 -11.66 -7.43 10.71
C ASN A 20 -10.44 -6.71 10.11
N ILE A 21 -9.33 -7.44 9.90
CA ILE A 21 -8.11 -6.89 9.30
C ILE A 21 -8.34 -6.58 7.82
N VAL A 22 -9.02 -7.49 7.10
CA VAL A 22 -9.36 -7.28 5.69
C VAL A 22 -10.23 -6.03 5.52
N VAL A 23 -11.33 -5.91 6.27
CA VAL A 23 -12.25 -4.78 6.16
C VAL A 23 -11.57 -3.46 6.57
N SER A 24 -10.83 -3.44 7.68
CA SER A 24 -10.14 -2.22 8.13
C SER A 24 -9.06 -1.75 7.14
N THR A 25 -8.25 -2.68 6.62
CA THR A 25 -7.24 -2.37 5.61
C THR A 25 -7.90 -1.92 4.31
N PHE A 26 -8.97 -2.60 3.87
CA PHE A 26 -9.72 -2.20 2.67
C PHE A 26 -10.28 -0.79 2.80
N VAL A 27 -10.96 -0.47 3.91
CA VAL A 27 -11.54 0.87 4.10
C VAL A 27 -10.45 1.94 4.16
N ALA A 28 -9.35 1.69 4.90
CA ALA A 28 -8.24 2.62 5.01
C ALA A 28 -7.60 2.90 3.64
N VAL A 29 -7.30 1.85 2.87
CA VAL A 29 -6.70 1.97 1.53
C VAL A 29 -7.69 2.58 0.55
N PHE A 30 -8.97 2.19 0.60
CA PHE A 30 -10.00 2.73 -0.27
C PHE A 30 -10.10 4.25 -0.13
N PHE A 31 -10.23 4.76 1.09
CA PHE A 31 -10.26 6.21 1.32
C PHE A 31 -8.95 6.91 0.95
N ALA A 32 -7.80 6.26 1.17
CA ALA A 32 -6.51 6.80 0.77
C ALA A 32 -6.33 6.89 -0.76
N GLU A 33 -6.94 5.98 -1.51
CA GLU A 33 -6.84 5.92 -2.97
C GLU A 33 -8.01 6.59 -3.70
N LEU A 34 -9.11 6.95 -3.01
CA LEU A 34 -10.25 7.62 -3.61
C LEU A 34 -9.85 8.95 -4.26
N GLY A 35 -10.03 9.06 -5.58
CA GLY A 35 -9.68 10.27 -6.33
C GLY A 35 -8.20 10.39 -6.66
N ASP A 36 -7.43 9.30 -6.56
CA ASP A 36 -6.04 9.30 -7.01
C ASP A 36 -5.93 9.69 -8.51
N LYS A 37 -4.81 10.32 -8.87
CA LYS A 37 -4.48 10.75 -10.23
C LYS A 37 -4.61 9.58 -11.23
N THR A 38 -4.33 8.37 -10.79
CA THR A 38 -4.48 7.17 -11.61
C THR A 38 -5.95 6.92 -11.98
N GLN A 39 -6.91 7.16 -11.08
CA GLN A 39 -8.35 7.00 -11.35
C GLN A 39 -8.87 8.04 -12.35
N LEU A 40 -8.40 9.29 -12.26
CA LEU A 40 -8.73 10.31 -13.26
C LEU A 40 -8.13 9.97 -14.62
N SER A 41 -6.88 9.50 -14.66
CA SER A 41 -6.23 9.08 -15.91
C SER A 41 -6.95 7.89 -16.56
N THR A 42 -7.40 6.90 -15.78
CA THR A 42 -8.14 5.75 -16.32
C THR A 42 -9.52 6.16 -16.80
N MET A 43 -10.22 7.05 -16.09
CA MET A 43 -11.51 7.59 -16.51
C MET A 43 -11.40 8.41 -17.80
N MET A 44 -10.37 9.25 -17.93
CA MET A 44 -10.09 10.00 -19.16
C MET A 44 -9.76 9.06 -20.33
N LEU A 45 -8.99 8.00 -20.10
CA LEU A 45 -8.65 7.02 -21.13
C LEU A 45 -9.88 6.20 -21.55
N ALA A 46 -10.73 5.81 -20.60
CA ALA A 46 -11.99 5.11 -20.85
C ALA A 46 -13.00 5.98 -21.60
N SER A 47 -13.00 7.29 -21.36
CA SER A 47 -13.82 8.25 -22.10
C SER A 47 -13.28 8.51 -23.52
N SER A 48 -11.95 8.55 -23.68
CA SER A 48 -11.30 8.85 -24.97
C SER A 48 -11.30 7.66 -25.94
N LYS A 49 -11.34 6.42 -25.44
CA LYS A 49 -11.39 5.20 -26.24
C LYS A 49 -12.84 4.68 -26.28
N LYS A 50 -13.35 4.28 -27.44
CA LYS A 50 -14.67 3.62 -27.58
C LYS A 50 -14.72 2.19 -26.99
N ALA A 51 -13.85 1.86 -26.03
CA ALA A 51 -13.70 0.53 -25.45
C ALA A 51 -13.45 0.62 -23.92
N PRO A 52 -14.42 1.10 -23.12
CA PRO A 52 -14.27 1.27 -21.67
C PRO A 52 -13.97 -0.04 -20.94
N ALA A 53 -14.50 -1.17 -21.41
CA ALA A 53 -14.24 -2.48 -20.84
C ALA A 53 -12.76 -2.89 -20.96
N SER A 54 -12.10 -2.57 -22.08
CA SER A 54 -10.67 -2.86 -22.26
C SER A 54 -9.80 -2.03 -21.34
N VAL A 55 -10.15 -0.76 -21.12
CA VAL A 55 -9.45 0.12 -20.18
C VAL A 55 -9.61 -0.37 -18.75
N PHE A 56 -10.82 -0.77 -18.36
CA PHE A 56 -11.09 -1.35 -17.04
C PHE A 56 -10.21 -2.58 -16.78
N VAL A 57 -10.25 -3.57 -17.67
CA VAL A 57 -9.46 -4.81 -17.52
C VAL A 57 -7.96 -4.51 -17.49
N GLY A 58 -7.48 -3.64 -18.39
CA GLY A 58 -6.07 -3.23 -18.43
C GLY A 58 -5.62 -2.57 -17.13
N SER A 59 -6.41 -1.63 -16.61
CA SER A 59 -6.11 -0.94 -15.35
C SER A 59 -6.19 -1.86 -14.13
N ALA A 60 -7.15 -2.79 -14.09
CA ALA A 60 -7.30 -3.75 -13.01
C ALA A 60 -6.11 -4.71 -12.97
N VAL A 61 -5.69 -5.24 -14.13
CA VAL A 61 -4.50 -6.10 -14.23
C VAL A 61 -3.25 -5.34 -13.84
N ALA A 62 -3.08 -4.10 -14.32
CA ALA A 62 -1.94 -3.27 -13.96
C ALA A 62 -1.87 -3.03 -12.44
N LEU A 63 -3.00 -2.74 -11.79
CA LEU A 63 -3.08 -2.54 -10.34
C LEU A 63 -2.69 -3.81 -9.58
N VAL A 64 -3.27 -4.97 -9.95
CA VAL A 64 -2.97 -6.26 -9.31
C VAL A 64 -1.47 -6.60 -9.44
N LEU A 65 -0.90 -6.43 -10.63
CA LEU A 65 0.52 -6.70 -10.86
C LEU A 65 1.42 -5.75 -10.09
N SER A 66 1.09 -4.46 -10.08
CA SER A 66 1.83 -3.44 -9.32
C SER A 66 1.85 -3.78 -7.82
N SER A 67 0.67 -4.07 -7.25
CA SER A 67 0.54 -4.46 -5.85
C SER A 67 1.27 -5.76 -5.54
N LEU A 68 1.21 -6.76 -6.42
CA LEU A 68 1.92 -8.03 -6.25
C LEU A 68 3.44 -7.81 -6.20
N ILE A 69 3.98 -7.03 -7.13
CA ILE A 69 5.41 -6.68 -7.14
C ILE A 69 5.77 -5.93 -5.86
N GLY A 70 4.96 -4.95 -5.46
CA GLY A 70 5.16 -4.19 -4.22
C GLY A 70 5.22 -5.08 -2.97
N VAL A 71 4.32 -6.06 -2.86
CA VAL A 71 4.31 -7.01 -1.73
C VAL A 71 5.51 -7.94 -1.77
N LEU A 72 5.87 -8.49 -2.92
CA LEU A 72 7.03 -9.40 -3.04
C LEU A 72 8.35 -8.70 -2.69
N VAL A 73 8.54 -7.48 -3.21
CA VAL A 73 9.71 -6.64 -2.91
C VAL A 73 9.69 -6.22 -1.44
N GLY A 74 8.53 -5.79 -0.93
CA GLY A 74 8.36 -5.40 0.47
C GLY A 74 8.68 -6.53 1.45
N ASP A 75 8.17 -7.74 1.20
CA ASP A 75 8.45 -8.92 2.05
C ASP A 75 9.94 -9.28 2.03
N THR A 76 10.56 -9.28 0.85
CA THR A 76 12.00 -9.55 0.71
C THR A 76 12.82 -8.50 1.46
N LEU A 77 12.47 -7.23 1.31
CA LEU A 77 13.17 -6.13 1.97
C LEU A 77 13.04 -6.20 3.49
N TYR A 78 11.88 -6.57 4.01
CA TYR A 78 11.63 -6.69 5.45
C TYR A 78 12.43 -7.83 6.10
N ARG A 79 12.79 -8.87 5.33
CA ARG A 79 13.65 -9.97 5.80
C ARG A 79 15.12 -9.57 5.91
N VAL A 80 15.56 -8.60 5.11
CA VAL A 80 16.98 -8.21 5.01
C VAL A 80 17.28 -6.94 5.82
N VAL A 81 16.31 -6.03 5.93
CA VAL A 81 16.49 -4.71 6.54
C VAL A 81 15.73 -4.60 7.86
N PRO A 82 16.37 -4.14 8.96
CA PRO A 82 15.68 -3.90 10.22
C PRO A 82 14.49 -2.94 10.06
N ALA A 83 13.35 -3.30 10.65
CA ALA A 83 12.09 -2.54 10.56
C ALA A 83 12.21 -1.06 10.97
N HIS A 84 13.11 -0.75 11.91
CA HIS A 84 13.37 0.62 12.35
C HIS A 84 13.92 1.50 11.21
N ILE A 85 14.82 0.95 10.39
CA ILE A 85 15.42 1.67 9.26
C ILE A 85 14.35 1.91 8.19
N ILE A 86 13.53 0.91 7.88
CA ILE A 86 12.42 1.03 6.92
C ILE A 86 11.47 2.16 7.35
N ARG A 87 11.11 2.21 8.64
CA ARG A 87 10.19 3.22 9.17
C ARG A 87 10.77 4.63 9.13
N ILE A 88 12.06 4.81 9.47
CA ILE A 88 12.74 6.11 9.35
C ILE A 88 12.83 6.52 7.88
N ALA A 89 13.23 5.62 6.99
CA ALA A 89 13.35 5.90 5.57
C ALA A 89 12.00 6.32 4.94
N ALA A 90 10.92 5.61 5.28
CA ALA A 90 9.57 5.96 4.84
C ALA A 90 9.15 7.36 5.33
N GLY A 91 9.39 7.68 6.61
CA GLY A 91 9.09 9.00 7.17
C GLY A 91 9.93 10.12 6.55
N ALA A 92 11.23 9.90 6.36
CA ALA A 92 12.12 10.85 5.72
C ALA A 92 11.72 11.08 4.25
N GLY A 93 11.41 10.02 3.51
CA GLY A 93 10.90 10.13 2.14
C GLY A 93 9.61 10.94 2.06
N PHE A 94 8.68 10.71 3.00
CA PHE A 94 7.44 11.48 3.08
C PHE A 94 7.68 12.97 3.34
N LEU A 95 8.60 13.31 4.26
CA LEU A 95 9.00 14.70 4.51
C LEU A 95 9.66 15.35 3.31
N VAL A 96 10.51 14.63 2.58
CA VAL A 96 11.16 15.13 1.37
C VAL A 96 10.12 15.43 0.29
N ILE A 97 9.22 14.48 0.01
CA ILE A 97 8.12 14.69 -0.95
C ILE A 97 7.25 15.87 -0.53
N GLY A 98 6.85 15.92 0.75
CA GLY A 98 6.03 17.01 1.28
C GLY A 98 6.72 18.37 1.18
N ALA A 99 8.02 18.44 1.46
CA ALA A 99 8.80 19.66 1.29
C ALA A 99 8.91 20.08 -0.19
N LEU A 100 9.14 19.13 -1.11
CA LEU A 100 9.21 19.41 -2.54
C LEU A 100 7.90 20.00 -3.08
N ILE A 101 6.76 19.48 -2.62
CA ILE A 101 5.43 20.01 -2.92
C ILE A 101 5.25 21.41 -2.30
N LEU A 102 5.65 21.60 -1.05
CA LEU A 102 5.52 22.88 -0.34
C LEU A 102 6.31 24.00 -1.04
N PHE A 103 7.50 23.69 -1.55
CA PHE A 103 8.33 24.63 -2.30
C PHE A 103 7.94 24.74 -3.78
N GLY A 104 6.88 24.06 -4.21
CA GLY A 104 6.38 24.09 -5.59
C GLY A 104 7.39 23.62 -6.62
N LYS A 105 8.33 22.76 -6.20
CA LYS A 105 9.35 22.20 -7.10
C LYS A 105 8.84 20.97 -7.86
N ILE A 106 7.69 20.45 -7.43
CA ILE A 106 6.81 19.43 -8.01
C ILE A 106 5.38 19.89 -7.74
#